data_AF-A0A263CY96-F1
#
_entry.id   AF-A0A263CY96-F1
#
_cell.length_a   1.000
_cell.length_b   1.000
_cell.length_c   1.000
_cell.angle_alpha   90.00
_cell.angle_beta   90.00
_cell.angle_gamma   90.00
#
_symmetry.space_group_name_H-M   'P 1'
#
loop_
_entity.id
_entity.type
_entity.pdbx_description
1 polymer ?
#
loop_
_entity_poly.entity_id
_entity_poly.type
_entity_poly.pdbx_seq_one_letter_code
_entity_poly.pdbx_strand_id
1 'polypeptide(L)'
;MLALLVVVAAGAGIGVGALLWAGGPETPVAERPPAYPSGYVRLTPEEYDRCVREVSVHFDGDAPDPVMRAAADRLRDDPRFESARPRTRQESYEEFRRVFADQPEVVALARPESLPATVILLVRRGGVGVRAQGDLRAEFPDAEVAVQKACPR
;
A
#
# COMPACT_ATOMS: atom_id res chain seq x y z
N MET A 1 -8.26 -41.76 -61.62
CA MET A 1 -7.18 -42.18 -62.54
C MET A 1 -6.17 -41.03 -62.61
N LEU A 2 -4.90 -41.42 -62.69
CA LEU A 2 -3.65 -40.66 -62.68
C LEU A 2 -3.53 -39.39 -63.55
N ALA A 3 -2.44 -38.65 -63.27
CA ALA A 3 -1.70 -37.70 -64.12
C ALA A 3 -2.13 -36.21 -63.98
N LEU A 4 -1.42 -35.33 -63.25
CA LEU A 4 0.01 -34.97 -63.26
C LEU A 4 0.42 -34.31 -64.59
N LEU A 5 0.50 -32.98 -64.59
CA LEU A 5 1.51 -32.26 -65.38
C LEU A 5 1.81 -30.89 -64.73
N VAL A 6 3.05 -30.83 -64.26
CA VAL A 6 3.77 -29.68 -63.73
C VAL A 6 4.16 -28.76 -64.89
N VAL A 7 3.95 -27.46 -64.74
CA VAL A 7 4.72 -26.43 -65.46
C VAL A 7 5.28 -25.47 -64.43
N VAL A 8 6.59 -25.59 -64.18
CA VAL A 8 7.39 -24.61 -63.46
C VAL A 8 7.74 -23.50 -64.45
N ALA A 9 7.34 -22.28 -64.13
CA ALA A 9 7.94 -21.07 -64.70
C ALA A 9 8.31 -20.15 -63.53
N ALA A 10 9.59 -20.17 -63.17
CA ALA A 10 10.20 -19.20 -62.28
C ALA A 10 10.32 -17.86 -63.04
N GLY A 11 9.65 -16.83 -62.54
CA GLY A 11 9.73 -15.47 -63.04
C GLY A 11 9.31 -14.52 -61.94
N ALA A 12 10.24 -13.65 -61.52
CA ALA A 12 10.15 -12.81 -60.33
C ALA A 12 8.84 -12.01 -60.25
N GLY A 13 8.06 -12.27 -59.21
CA GLY A 13 6.84 -11.54 -58.89
C GLY A 13 7.06 -10.57 -57.74
N ILE A 14 7.17 -9.27 -58.05
CA ILE A 14 6.66 -8.23 -57.16
C ILE A 14 5.15 -8.24 -57.39
N GLY A 15 4.43 -8.96 -56.53
CA GLY A 15 3.00 -9.17 -56.65
C GLY A 15 2.34 -9.01 -55.28
N VAL A 16 1.61 -7.93 -55.13
CA VAL A 16 0.70 -7.64 -54.02
C VAL A 16 -0.33 -8.78 -53.88
N GLY A 17 -0.42 -9.34 -52.67
CA GLY A 17 -1.45 -10.30 -52.24
C GLY A 17 -0.93 -11.08 -51.01
N ALA A 18 -1.68 -11.37 -49.95
CA ALA A 18 -3.09 -11.24 -49.69
C ALA A 18 -3.31 -11.26 -48.17
N LEU A 19 -4.44 -10.70 -47.72
CA LEU A 19 -5.09 -11.05 -46.47
C LEU A 19 -5.24 -12.58 -46.36
N LEU A 20 -4.53 -13.22 -45.44
CA LEU A 20 -4.96 -14.47 -44.82
C LEU A 20 -4.48 -14.50 -43.36
N TRP A 21 -5.46 -14.47 -42.48
CA TRP A 21 -5.46 -14.88 -41.08
C TRP A 21 -4.20 -15.64 -40.60
N ALA A 22 -3.38 -14.95 -39.81
CA ALA A 22 -2.49 -15.58 -38.84
C ALA A 22 -2.67 -14.81 -37.53
N GLY A 23 -3.69 -15.20 -36.76
CA GLY A 23 -3.74 -14.89 -35.33
C GLY A 23 -2.57 -15.57 -34.66
N GLY A 24 -1.42 -14.91 -34.66
CA GLY A 24 -0.32 -15.24 -33.75
C GLY A 24 -0.79 -14.95 -32.33
N PRO A 25 -0.38 -15.75 -31.33
CA PRO A 25 -0.62 -15.37 -29.94
C PRO A 25 0.05 -14.02 -29.75
N GLU A 26 -0.76 -12.99 -29.53
CA GLU A 26 -0.29 -11.68 -29.11
C GLU A 26 0.48 -11.96 -27.83
N THR A 27 1.81 -11.98 -27.92
CA THR A 27 2.65 -11.96 -26.74
C THR A 27 2.16 -10.75 -25.95
N PRO A 28 1.66 -10.93 -24.71
CA PRO A 28 1.29 -9.77 -23.91
C PRO A 28 2.56 -8.94 -23.83
N VAL A 29 2.54 -7.77 -24.48
CA VAL A 29 3.62 -6.80 -24.39
C VAL A 29 3.64 -6.47 -22.91
N ALA A 30 4.64 -6.98 -22.19
CA ALA A 30 4.81 -6.70 -20.78
C ALA A 30 4.87 -5.18 -20.67
N GLU A 31 3.74 -4.61 -20.22
CA GLU A 31 3.52 -3.18 -20.19
C GLU A 31 4.67 -2.60 -19.38
N ARG A 32 5.49 -1.77 -20.02
CA ARG A 32 6.66 -1.20 -19.35
C ARG A 32 6.11 -0.46 -18.14
N PRO A 33 6.45 -0.88 -16.91
CA PRO A 33 5.88 -0.30 -15.71
C PRO A 33 6.07 1.23 -15.76
N PRO A 34 5.05 2.08 -15.51
CA PRO A 34 5.24 3.53 -15.42
C PRO A 34 6.49 3.84 -14.61
N ALA A 35 7.35 4.68 -15.20
CA ALA A 35 8.57 5.14 -14.57
C ALA A 35 8.19 5.97 -13.34
N TYR A 36 8.31 5.37 -12.17
CA TYR A 36 8.11 6.07 -10.91
C TYR A 36 9.29 7.01 -10.64
N PRO A 37 9.08 8.14 -9.94
CA PRO A 37 10.18 8.99 -9.51
C PRO A 37 11.19 8.17 -8.70
N SER A 38 12.48 8.53 -8.74
CA SER A 38 13.49 7.81 -7.97
C SER A 38 13.11 7.81 -6.48
N GLY A 39 13.04 6.63 -5.87
CA GLY A 39 12.66 6.45 -4.46
C GLY A 39 11.26 5.86 -4.23
N TYR A 40 10.42 5.74 -5.27
CA TYR A 40 9.14 5.04 -5.17
C TYR A 40 9.31 3.57 -5.53
N VAL A 41 9.09 2.70 -4.55
CA VAL A 41 9.04 1.24 -4.75
C VAL A 41 7.59 0.84 -5.00
N ARG A 42 7.36 0.01 -6.02
CA ARG A 42 6.04 -0.61 -6.25
C ARG A 42 5.75 -1.58 -5.13
N LEU A 43 4.58 -1.46 -4.52
CA LEU A 43 4.12 -2.41 -3.50
C LEU A 43 3.59 -3.67 -4.16
N THR A 44 3.79 -4.83 -3.53
CA THR A 44 3.03 -6.03 -3.90
C THR A 44 1.53 -5.81 -3.63
N PRO A 45 0.63 -6.61 -4.25
CA PRO A 45 -0.80 -6.51 -3.95
C PRO A 45 -1.12 -6.59 -2.45
N GLU A 46 -0.41 -7.43 -1.70
CA GLU A 46 -0.58 -7.62 -0.26
C GLU A 46 -0.11 -6.41 0.55
N GLU A 47 1.01 -5.80 0.15
CA GLU A 47 1.55 -4.59 0.78
C GLU A 47 0.65 -3.39 0.51
N TYR A 48 0.14 -3.25 -0.71
CA TYR A 48 -0.81 -2.21 -1.07
C TYR A 48 -2.11 -2.36 -0.26
N ASP A 49 -2.66 -3.58 -0.18
CA ASP A 49 -3.86 -3.86 0.61
C ASP A 49 -3.68 -3.47 2.08
N ARG A 50 -2.54 -3.84 2.68
CA ARG A 50 -2.21 -3.43 4.06
C ARG A 50 -2.13 -1.91 4.18
N CYS A 51 -1.45 -1.24 3.25
CA CYS A 51 -1.27 0.22 3.26
C CYS A 51 -2.61 0.98 3.28
N VAL A 52 -3.57 0.59 2.44
CA VAL A 52 -4.88 1.28 2.37
C VAL A 52 -5.82 0.94 3.53
N ARG A 53 -5.50 -0.09 4.32
CA ARG A 53 -6.30 -0.58 5.45
C ARG A 53 -5.80 -0.10 6.81
N GLU A 54 -4.58 0.43 6.89
CA GLU A 54 -4.00 0.91 8.14
C GLU A 54 -4.59 2.27 8.54
N VAL A 55 -4.89 2.41 9.84
CA VAL A 55 -5.32 3.66 10.48
C VAL A 55 -4.57 3.79 11.80
N SER A 56 -4.13 4.98 12.15
CA SER A 56 -3.53 5.26 13.46
C SER A 56 -4.35 6.28 14.22
N VAL A 57 -4.55 6.02 15.51
CA VAL A 57 -5.17 6.96 16.45
C VAL A 57 -4.10 7.42 17.42
N HIS A 58 -3.81 8.72 17.45
CA HIS A 58 -2.75 9.34 18.22
C HIS A 58 -3.34 10.09 19.41
N PHE A 59 -2.81 9.79 20.58
CA PHE A 59 -3.20 10.35 21.87
C PHE A 59 -2.05 11.18 22.41
N ASP A 60 -2.34 12.45 22.66
CA ASP A 60 -1.40 13.43 23.23
C ASP A 60 -1.86 13.87 24.64
N GLY A 61 -1.15 14.84 25.21
CA GLY A 61 -1.42 15.40 26.54
C GLY A 61 -0.47 14.88 27.62
N ASP A 62 -0.85 15.12 28.89
CA ASP A 62 0.03 14.89 30.04
C ASP A 62 0.23 13.39 30.35
N ALA A 63 -0.81 12.58 30.17
CA ALA A 63 -0.79 11.14 30.43
C ALA A 63 -1.52 10.36 29.32
N PRO A 64 -0.96 10.30 28.10
CA PRO A 64 -1.65 9.69 26.96
C PRO A 64 -1.67 8.15 27.02
N ASP A 65 -0.67 7.52 27.66
CA ASP A 65 -0.53 6.06 27.63
C ASP A 65 -1.72 5.32 28.27
N PRO A 66 -2.25 5.71 29.46
CA PRO A 66 -3.46 5.09 30.00
C PRO A 66 -4.69 5.26 29.11
N VAL A 67 -4.87 6.44 28.51
CA VAL A 67 -6.00 6.74 27.60
C VAL A 67 -5.91 5.87 26.35
N MET A 68 -4.71 5.80 25.75
CA MET A 68 -4.41 4.95 24.60
C MET A 68 -4.65 3.47 24.91
N ARG A 69 -4.23 2.97 26.09
CA ARG A 69 -4.49 1.57 26.48
C ARG A 69 -5.98 1.26 26.58
N ALA A 70 -6.74 2.13 27.23
CA ALA A 70 -8.20 1.98 27.31
C ALA A 70 -8.87 2.00 25.92
N ALA A 71 -8.40 2.88 25.03
CA ALA A 71 -8.83 2.91 23.63
C ALA A 71 -8.50 1.60 22.90
N ALA A 72 -7.28 1.10 23.06
CA ALA A 72 -6.82 -0.14 22.42
C ALA A 72 -7.64 -1.35 22.89
N ASP A 73 -7.97 -1.42 24.18
CA ASP A 73 -8.80 -2.49 24.73
C ASP A 73 -10.20 -2.47 24.13
N ARG A 74 -10.83 -1.30 24.03
CA ARG A 74 -12.13 -1.14 23.35
C ARG A 74 -12.07 -1.52 21.87
N LEU A 75 -11.04 -1.07 21.14
CA LEU A 75 -10.91 -1.28 19.70
C LEU A 75 -10.48 -2.70 19.33
N ARG A 76 -9.93 -3.47 20.27
CA ARG A 76 -9.51 -4.87 20.04
C ARG A 76 -10.69 -5.78 19.74
N ASP A 77 -11.82 -5.55 20.40
CA ASP A 77 -13.04 -6.36 20.24
C ASP A 77 -14.00 -5.79 19.20
N ASP A 78 -13.65 -4.66 18.57
CA ASP A 78 -14.46 -4.03 17.55
C ASP A 78 -14.42 -4.84 16.23
N PRO A 79 -15.59 -5.24 15.68
CA PRO A 79 -15.66 -6.07 14.48
C PRO A 79 -15.07 -5.40 13.23
N ARG A 80 -14.90 -4.08 13.20
CA ARG A 80 -14.30 -3.34 12.07
C ARG A 80 -12.82 -3.66 11.89
N PHE A 81 -12.11 -4.00 12.96
CA PHE A 81 -10.66 -4.14 12.96
C PHE A 81 -10.22 -5.61 13.03
N GLU A 82 -9.19 -5.93 12.25
CA GLU A 82 -8.47 -7.20 12.30
C GLU A 82 -7.47 -7.21 13.45
N SER A 83 -6.84 -6.07 13.73
CA SER A 83 -5.90 -5.91 14.84
C SER A 83 -5.95 -4.50 15.41
N ALA A 84 -5.69 -4.39 16.72
CA ALA A 84 -5.45 -3.15 17.43
C ALA A 84 -4.16 -3.28 18.23
N ARG A 85 -3.12 -2.56 17.82
CA ARG A 85 -1.78 -2.63 18.40
C ARG A 85 -1.47 -1.32 19.15
N PRO A 86 -1.51 -1.33 20.50
CA PRO A 86 -1.10 -0.16 21.26
C PRO A 86 0.41 0.05 21.14
N ARG A 87 0.82 1.32 21.19
CA ARG A 87 2.20 1.77 21.30
C ARG A 87 2.26 2.97 22.24
N THR A 88 2.92 2.81 23.36
CA THR A 88 3.18 3.89 24.32
C THR A 88 4.04 4.99 23.70
N ARG A 89 4.02 6.16 24.33
CA ARG A 89 4.91 7.27 23.98
C ARG A 89 6.39 6.85 23.95
N GLN A 90 6.82 6.07 24.94
CA GLN A 90 8.20 5.56 25.02
C GLN A 90 8.52 4.61 23.85
N GLU A 91 7.63 3.67 23.54
CA GLU A 91 7.82 2.76 22.40
C GLU A 91 7.79 3.51 21.06
N SER A 92 6.96 4.55 20.93
CA SER A 92 6.97 5.45 19.77
C SER A 92 8.31 6.16 19.60
N TYR A 93 8.94 6.59 20.70
CA TYR A 93 10.27 7.19 20.67
C TYR A 93 11.36 6.19 20.29
N GLU A 94 11.28 4.96 20.78
CA GLU A 94 12.21 3.89 20.41
C GLU A 94 12.08 3.53 18.92
N GLU A 95 10.86 3.45 18.40
CA GLU A 95 10.60 3.30 16.97
C GLU A 95 11.21 4.46 16.19
N PHE A 96 10.94 5.70 16.60
CA PHE A 96 11.46 6.89 15.96
C PHE A 96 12.99 6.86 15.88
N ARG A 97 13.66 6.55 16.99
CA ARG A 97 15.13 6.41 17.03
C ARG A 97 15.66 5.35 16.07
N ARG A 98 14.92 4.25 15.89
CA ARG A 98 15.30 3.19 14.96
C ARG A 98 15.14 3.63 13.51
N VAL A 99 14.02 4.28 13.18
CA VAL A 99 13.72 4.76 11.82
C VAL A 99 14.71 5.85 11.39
N PHE A 100 15.10 6.72 12.31
CA PHE A 100 16.02 7.83 12.06
C PHE A 100 17.45 7.56 12.56
N ALA A 101 17.84 6.28 12.67
CA ALA A 101 19.16 5.90 13.19
C ALA A 101 20.32 6.51 12.37
N ASP A 102 20.13 6.67 11.06
CA ASP A 102 21.09 7.27 10.14
C ASP A 102 21.05 8.81 10.09
N GLN A 103 20.16 9.43 10.88
CA GLN A 103 19.95 10.88 10.97
C GLN A 103 20.02 11.33 12.45
N PRO A 104 21.20 11.28 13.08
CA PRO A 104 21.35 11.56 14.51
C PRO A 104 20.92 12.98 14.90
N GLU A 105 21.03 13.95 13.99
CA GLU A 105 20.55 15.32 14.17
C GLU A 105 19.02 15.38 14.33
N VAL A 106 18.27 14.53 13.62
CA VAL A 106 16.81 14.43 13.76
C VAL A 106 16.46 13.78 15.10
N VAL A 107 17.21 12.75 15.50
CA VAL A 107 17.04 12.10 16.80
C VAL A 107 17.32 13.06 17.95
N ALA A 108 18.35 13.89 17.85
CA ALA A 108 18.73 14.85 18.90
C ALA A 108 17.69 15.94 19.15
N LEU A 109 16.84 16.26 18.16
CA LEU A 109 15.77 17.24 18.27
C LEU A 109 14.48 16.67 18.86
N ALA A 110 14.31 15.35 18.79
CA ALA A 110 13.13 14.69 19.31
C ALA A 110 13.25 14.45 20.82
N ARG A 111 12.11 14.52 21.50
CA ARG A 111 11.99 14.09 22.89
C ARG A 111 10.85 13.07 23.00
N PRO A 112 10.92 12.13 23.96
CA PRO A 112 9.84 11.17 24.16
C PRO A 112 8.48 11.87 24.32
N GLU A 113 8.42 12.94 25.11
CA GLU A 113 7.20 13.72 25.36
C GLU A 113 6.60 14.39 24.11
N SER A 114 7.40 14.57 23.06
CA SER A 114 6.95 15.16 21.78
C SER A 114 6.26 14.14 20.87
N LEU A 115 6.23 12.86 21.25
CA LEU A 115 5.59 11.81 20.46
C LEU A 115 4.28 11.35 21.11
N PRO A 116 3.27 11.01 20.29
CA PRO A 116 1.99 10.52 20.80
C PRO A 116 2.09 9.06 21.24
N ALA A 117 1.25 8.70 22.21
CA ALA A 117 0.85 7.31 22.36
C ALA A 117 -0.09 6.96 21.19
N THR A 118 0.04 5.80 20.58
CA THR A 118 -0.67 5.46 19.33
C THR A 118 -1.36 4.11 19.43
N VAL A 119 -2.58 3.99 18.89
CA VAL A 119 -3.16 2.70 18.52
C VAL A 119 -3.06 2.54 17.01
N ILE A 120 -2.32 1.54 16.55
CA ILE A 120 -2.25 1.16 15.14
C ILE A 120 -3.32 0.11 14.87
N LEU A 121 -4.27 0.46 14.01
CA LEU A 121 -5.40 -0.38 13.61
C LEU A 121 -5.18 -0.90 12.20
N LEU A 122 -5.54 -2.16 11.99
CA LEU A 122 -5.71 -2.71 10.66
C LEU A 122 -7.20 -3.00 10.44
N VAL A 123 -7.85 -2.29 9.54
CA VAL A 123 -9.24 -2.55 9.17
C VAL A 123 -9.33 -3.95 8.54
N ARG A 124 -10.39 -4.72 8.79
CA ARG A 124 -10.57 -6.06 8.18
C ARG A 124 -10.58 -6.01 6.65
N ARG A 125 -10.32 -7.17 6.02
CA ARG A 125 -10.34 -7.33 4.56
C ARG A 125 -11.67 -6.84 3.98
N GLY A 126 -11.60 -6.16 2.84
CA GLY A 126 -12.76 -5.53 2.18
C GLY A 126 -13.12 -4.13 2.72
N GLY A 127 -12.51 -3.69 3.81
CA GLY A 127 -12.56 -2.31 4.29
C GLY A 127 -11.37 -1.46 3.83
N VAL A 128 -11.44 -0.15 4.07
CA VAL A 128 -10.34 0.80 3.87
C VAL A 128 -10.27 1.77 5.04
N GLY A 129 -9.05 2.20 5.39
CA GLY A 129 -8.80 3.03 6.56
C GLY A 129 -9.52 4.38 6.52
N VAL A 130 -9.59 4.99 5.33
CA VAL A 130 -10.28 6.28 5.10
C VAL A 130 -11.75 6.25 5.54
N ARG A 131 -12.43 5.10 5.38
CA ARG A 131 -13.83 4.97 5.83
C ARG A 131 -13.92 4.92 7.36
N ALA A 132 -13.03 4.16 8.00
CA ALA A 132 -13.00 4.05 9.47
C ALA A 132 -12.58 5.37 10.15
N GLN A 133 -11.82 6.22 9.46
CA GLN A 133 -11.32 7.49 10.00
C GLN A 133 -12.45 8.42 10.49
N GLY A 134 -13.56 8.50 9.76
CA GLY A 134 -14.69 9.36 10.13
C GLY A 134 -15.30 8.96 11.47
N ASP A 135 -15.60 7.66 11.62
CA ASP A 135 -16.17 7.11 12.85
C ASP A 135 -15.20 7.26 14.03
N LEU A 136 -13.91 6.97 13.81
CA LEU A 136 -12.88 7.08 14.85
C LEU A 136 -12.72 8.53 15.34
N ARG A 137 -12.82 9.53 14.47
CA ARG A 137 -12.81 10.95 14.89
C ARG A 137 -14.01 11.31 15.76
N ALA A 138 -15.18 10.74 15.47
CA ALA A 138 -16.37 10.96 16.30
C ALA A 138 -16.25 10.24 17.65
N GLU A 139 -15.64 9.05 17.67
CA GLU A 139 -15.46 8.23 18.87
C GLU A 139 -14.33 8.72 19.80
N PHE A 140 -13.32 9.39 19.23
CA PHE A 140 -12.15 9.91 19.93
C PHE A 140 -11.90 11.37 19.52
N PRO A 141 -12.74 12.32 19.98
CA PRO A 141 -12.69 13.72 19.52
C PRO A 141 -11.40 14.46 19.92
N ASP A 142 -10.74 14.02 21.00
CA ASP A 142 -9.49 14.60 21.50
C ASP A 142 -8.23 13.92 20.92
N ALA A 143 -8.39 12.95 20.02
CA ALA A 143 -7.29 12.22 19.40
C ALA A 143 -7.13 12.60 17.93
N GLU A 144 -5.89 12.60 17.43
CA GLU A 144 -5.64 12.72 15.99
C GLU A 144 -5.80 11.35 15.32
N VAL A 145 -6.65 11.27 14.29
CA VAL A 145 -6.81 10.05 13.49
C VAL A 145 -6.15 10.24 12.12
N ALA A 146 -5.08 9.49 11.88
CA ALA A 146 -4.33 9.52 10.63
C ALA A 146 -4.54 8.25 9.80
N VAL A 147 -4.50 8.43 8.49
CA VAL A 147 -4.56 7.37 7.48
C VAL A 147 -3.46 7.63 6.46
N GLN A 148 -3.00 6.58 5.78
CA GLN A 148 -2.06 6.76 4.69
C GLN A 148 -2.73 7.52 3.53
N LYS A 149 -2.14 8.65 3.16
CA LYS A 149 -2.62 9.50 2.06
C LYS A 149 -2.21 8.96 0.69
N ALA A 150 -1.15 8.17 0.63
CA ALA A 150 -0.62 7.62 -0.60
C ALA A 150 -0.06 6.21 -0.35
N CYS A 151 -0.44 5.28 -1.24
CA CYS A 151 0.11 3.93 -1.32
C CYS A 151 0.54 3.71 -2.77
N PRO A 152 1.84 3.67 -3.09
CA PRO A 152 2.30 3.45 -4.47
C PRO A 152 1.93 2.03 -4.93
N ARG A 153 1.44 1.89 -6.17
CA ARG A 153 1.16 0.59 -6.81
C ARG A 153 2.23 0.19 -7.80
#